data_AF-A0AA86R3G3-F1
#
_entry.id   AF-A0AA86R3G3-F1
#
_cell.length_a   1.000
_cell.length_b   1.000
_cell.length_c   1.000
_cell.angle_alpha   90.00
_cell.angle_beta   90.00
_cell.angle_gamma   90.00
#
_symmetry.space_group_name_H-M   'P 1'
#
loop_
_entity.id
_entity.type
_entity.pdbx_description
1 polymer ?
#
loop_
_entity_poly.entity_id
_entity_poly.type
_entity_poly.pdbx_seq_one_letter_code
_entity_poly.pdbx_strand_id
1 'polypeptide(L)'
;MADDEEELKLPPKFISVHPLAAKKGSHYSCVICSSDGAFLCKLCRSCYCCREHLLLDDLACHAILCERQAAILEILSLPLATRARPETANRLFALRDECRRVAYLESRRHVLEGHHELALPAAERSLHFAREVHGQNSVDLVPPLLALADVATVAGAKEAIGYVSRAAFLVQEEMQRLRSNLTAPLTLKIKQNLANLEKTNPDQINELFIEEKHRKEKYLQWSPQKSLQNNTNTLTQKPLSLKPLFQQCLELMTENSIRDEVFRAKGGASLAFLTSKFWSSNTKILVYEEKYEEALKSASIALYFATLSCGVKSLQTALAIYQLAHLGQLSEKFTEAQQIAALQESQNILKNALLNYYSPLTIQIEQLINDRKLQFSYDSKQLATLVKDYNEAESMREEDRLSFRADVKEAIQRAVYSIQIFEKHYGNRSAVYCECVLLIGIALSCTQDAECEKWDQQGRPCCQRLQELDKDGLAVEHATLMCHIYRVLFAW
;
A
#
# COMPACT_ATOMS: atom_id res chain seq x y z
N MET A 1 -53.16 -8.94 7.69
CA MET A 1 -52.58 -9.24 6.36
C MET A 1 -52.91 -8.08 5.44
N ALA A 2 -52.05 -7.06 5.46
CA ALA A 2 -51.99 -5.86 4.63
C ALA A 2 -51.34 -4.79 5.51
N ASP A 3 -50.01 -4.77 5.54
CA ASP A 3 -49.16 -3.61 5.94
C ASP A 3 -47.66 -3.97 5.77
N ASP A 4 -47.33 -4.78 4.75
CA ASP A 4 -45.95 -5.10 4.36
C ASP A 4 -45.75 -4.69 2.91
N GLU A 5 -45.60 -3.39 2.64
CA GLU A 5 -44.98 -2.84 1.43
C GLU A 5 -44.92 -1.31 1.60
N GLU A 6 -44.15 -0.87 2.61
CA GLU A 6 -43.64 0.50 2.59
C GLU A 6 -42.66 0.55 1.41
N GLU A 7 -43.20 0.92 0.25
CA GLU A 7 -42.51 1.05 -1.03
C GLU A 7 -41.26 1.88 -0.80
N LEU A 8 -40.14 1.18 -0.64
CA LEU A 8 -38.92 1.72 -0.03
C LEU A 8 -38.42 2.82 -0.98
N LYS A 9 -38.72 4.09 -0.68
CA LYS A 9 -38.57 5.19 -1.65
C LYS A 9 -37.11 5.29 -2.10
N LEU A 10 -36.90 5.46 -3.41
CA LEU A 10 -35.57 5.72 -3.95
C LEU A 10 -34.99 6.98 -3.30
N PRO A 11 -33.65 7.04 -3.05
CA PRO A 11 -33.03 8.26 -2.59
C PRO A 11 -33.34 9.42 -3.56
N PRO A 12 -33.55 10.65 -3.07
CA PRO A 12 -34.14 11.76 -3.85
C PRO A 12 -33.32 12.17 -5.10
N LYS A 13 -32.02 11.84 -5.10
CA LYS A 13 -31.08 12.09 -6.20
C LYS A 13 -31.29 11.16 -7.40
N PHE A 14 -32.02 10.05 -7.26
CA PHE A 14 -32.27 9.09 -8.32
C PHE A 14 -33.69 9.19 -8.88
N ILE A 15 -33.85 8.83 -10.15
CA ILE A 15 -35.14 8.68 -10.83
C ILE A 15 -35.17 7.38 -11.63
N SER A 16 -36.35 6.77 -11.74
CA SER A 16 -36.60 5.74 -12.73
C SER A 16 -36.70 6.36 -14.13
N VAL A 17 -36.02 5.77 -15.10
CA VAL A 17 -36.03 6.18 -16.50
C VAL A 17 -36.36 4.99 -17.38
N HIS A 18 -37.16 5.21 -18.42
CA HIS A 18 -37.40 4.18 -19.42
C HIS A 18 -36.17 4.08 -20.36
N PRO A 19 -35.70 2.88 -20.76
CA PRO A 19 -34.52 2.73 -21.63
C PRO A 19 -34.62 3.51 -22.94
N LEU A 20 -35.83 3.68 -23.48
CA LEU A 20 -36.11 4.47 -24.69
C LEU A 20 -36.04 5.99 -24.51
N ALA A 21 -35.89 6.50 -23.27
CA ALA A 21 -35.79 7.92 -23.00
C ALA A 21 -34.40 8.50 -23.35
N ALA A 22 -33.42 7.65 -23.65
CA ALA A 22 -32.10 8.09 -24.08
C ALA A 22 -32.16 8.78 -25.46
N LYS A 23 -31.25 9.73 -25.71
CA LYS A 23 -31.18 10.44 -27.00
C LYS A 23 -30.96 9.42 -28.12
N LYS A 24 -31.60 9.62 -29.28
CA LYS A 24 -31.49 8.73 -30.45
C LYS A 24 -30.02 8.42 -30.77
N GLY A 25 -29.64 7.14 -30.68
CA GLY A 25 -28.26 6.66 -30.87
C GLY A 25 -27.42 6.50 -29.60
N SER A 26 -27.97 6.81 -28.42
CA SER A 26 -27.36 6.55 -27.11
C SER A 26 -28.26 5.64 -26.28
N HIS A 27 -27.67 4.84 -25.41
CA HIS A 27 -28.38 4.04 -24.40
C HIS A 27 -27.76 4.35 -23.02
N TYR A 28 -28.58 4.28 -21.98
CA TYR A 28 -28.10 4.36 -20.61
C TYR A 28 -27.50 3.00 -20.26
N SER A 29 -26.20 2.92 -20.01
CA SER A 29 -25.54 1.67 -19.59
C SER A 29 -25.30 1.66 -18.09
N CYS A 30 -25.57 0.51 -17.47
CA CYS A 30 -25.35 0.31 -16.05
C CYS A 30 -23.87 0.45 -15.72
N VAL A 31 -23.54 1.24 -14.70
CA VAL A 31 -22.16 1.49 -14.28
C VAL A 31 -21.44 0.23 -13.79
N ILE A 32 -22.19 -0.76 -13.26
CA ILE A 32 -21.66 -2.03 -12.75
C ILE A 32 -21.57 -3.09 -13.87
N CYS A 33 -22.70 -3.46 -14.48
CA CYS A 33 -22.74 -4.61 -15.40
C CYS A 33 -22.85 -4.25 -16.88
N SER A 34 -22.84 -2.95 -17.23
CA SER A 34 -22.99 -2.46 -18.62
C SER A 34 -24.28 -2.81 -19.35
N SER A 35 -25.29 -3.40 -18.70
CA SER A 35 -26.62 -3.65 -19.29
C SER A 35 -27.47 -2.38 -19.35
N ASP A 36 -28.63 -2.42 -20.01
CA ASP A 36 -29.52 -1.24 -20.12
C ASP A 36 -30.00 -0.73 -18.75
N GLY A 37 -29.88 0.58 -18.55
CA GLY A 37 -30.19 1.28 -17.31
C GLY A 37 -31.66 1.66 -17.19
N ALA A 38 -32.24 1.39 -16.02
CA ALA A 38 -33.59 1.77 -15.62
C ALA A 38 -33.63 2.86 -14.54
N PHE A 39 -32.50 3.14 -13.88
CA PHE A 39 -32.38 4.17 -12.85
C PHE A 39 -31.25 5.13 -13.21
N LEU A 40 -31.45 6.43 -12.95
CA LEU A 40 -30.52 7.50 -13.32
C LEU A 40 -30.31 8.46 -12.14
N CYS A 41 -29.06 8.79 -11.85
CA CYS A 41 -28.73 9.91 -10.96
C CYS A 41 -28.93 11.25 -11.69
N LYS A 42 -29.69 12.17 -11.09
CA LYS A 42 -29.99 13.48 -11.68
C LYS A 42 -28.75 14.37 -11.84
N LEU A 43 -27.75 14.19 -10.97
CA LEU A 43 -26.55 15.02 -10.89
C LEU A 43 -25.45 14.49 -11.83
N CYS A 44 -24.87 13.34 -11.51
CA CYS A 44 -23.72 12.77 -12.24
C CYS A 44 -24.12 11.89 -13.44
N ARG A 45 -25.42 11.70 -13.71
CA ARG A 45 -25.95 10.89 -14.81
C ARG A 45 -25.49 9.42 -14.82
N SER A 46 -24.96 8.90 -13.71
CA SER A 46 -24.72 7.47 -13.53
C SER A 46 -26.03 6.70 -13.62
N CYS A 47 -25.98 5.56 -14.30
CA CYS A 47 -27.14 4.74 -14.63
C CYS A 47 -27.01 3.33 -14.03
N TYR A 48 -28.15 2.71 -13.68
CA TYR A 48 -28.22 1.38 -13.09
C TYR A 48 -29.38 0.58 -13.68
N CYS A 49 -29.18 -0.71 -13.93
CA CYS A 49 -30.22 -1.58 -14.50
C CYS A 49 -31.26 -2.03 -13.46
N CYS A 50 -30.84 -2.23 -12.21
CA CYS A 50 -31.69 -2.65 -11.11
C CYS A 50 -31.42 -1.80 -9.86
N ARG A 51 -32.35 -1.87 -8.90
CA ARG A 51 -32.24 -1.17 -7.62
C ARG A 51 -31.03 -1.64 -6.80
N GLU A 52 -30.73 -2.93 -6.85
CA GLU A 52 -29.59 -3.53 -6.14
C GLU A 52 -28.27 -2.90 -6.59
N HIS A 53 -28.03 -2.82 -7.91
CA HIS A 53 -26.83 -2.16 -8.46
C HIS A 53 -26.74 -0.68 -8.10
N LEU A 54 -27.87 0.04 -8.06
CA LEU A 54 -27.91 1.42 -7.60
C LEU A 54 -27.46 1.53 -6.14
N LEU A 55 -28.06 0.74 -5.24
CA LEU A 55 -27.75 0.79 -3.82
C LEU A 55 -26.32 0.33 -3.54
N LEU A 56 -25.86 -0.69 -4.27
CA LEU A 56 -24.51 -1.23 -4.17
C LEU A 56 -23.46 -0.17 -4.53
N ASP A 57 -23.61 0.52 -5.66
CA ASP A 57 -22.68 1.59 -6.06
C ASP A 57 -22.79 2.81 -5.14
N ASP A 58 -23.99 3.16 -4.67
CA ASP A 58 -24.20 4.31 -3.78
C ASP A 58 -23.49 4.15 -2.45
N LEU A 59 -23.59 2.95 -1.85
CA LEU A 59 -22.87 2.59 -0.62
C LEU A 59 -21.37 2.40 -0.86
N ALA A 60 -20.98 1.88 -2.03
CA ALA A 60 -19.59 1.63 -2.34
C ALA A 60 -18.78 2.92 -2.50
N CYS A 61 -19.20 3.82 -3.39
CA CYS A 61 -18.45 5.05 -3.66
C CYS A 61 -19.27 6.18 -4.32
N HIS A 62 -20.42 5.92 -4.92
CA HIS A 62 -21.15 6.94 -5.68
C HIS A 62 -21.58 8.12 -4.80
N ALA A 63 -22.00 7.89 -3.54
CA ALA A 63 -22.34 8.98 -2.63
C ALA A 63 -21.20 10.01 -2.47
N ILE A 64 -19.94 9.54 -2.45
CA ILE A 64 -18.74 10.36 -2.26
C ILE A 64 -18.25 10.97 -3.59
N LEU A 65 -18.44 10.25 -4.70
CA LEU A 65 -17.98 10.66 -6.03
C LEU A 65 -18.97 11.53 -6.80
N CYS A 66 -20.27 11.51 -6.45
CA CYS A 66 -21.34 12.07 -7.27
C CYS A 66 -21.13 13.55 -7.62
N GLU A 67 -20.75 14.40 -6.66
CA GLU A 67 -20.53 15.83 -6.91
C GLU A 67 -19.33 16.08 -7.83
N ARG A 68 -18.23 15.34 -7.62
CA ARG A 68 -17.03 15.42 -8.48
C ARG A 68 -17.35 14.98 -9.90
N GLN A 69 -18.14 13.92 -10.06
CA GLN A 69 -18.60 13.45 -11.37
C GLN A 69 -19.55 14.45 -12.04
N ALA A 70 -20.44 15.10 -11.28
CA ALA A 70 -21.28 16.17 -11.81
C ALA A 70 -20.42 17.35 -12.33
N ALA A 71 -19.39 17.76 -11.59
CA ALA A 71 -18.45 18.78 -12.04
C ALA A 71 -17.66 18.37 -13.31
N ILE A 72 -17.30 17.09 -13.43
CA ILE A 72 -16.70 16.54 -14.66
C ILE A 72 -17.68 16.69 -15.84
N LEU A 73 -18.95 16.31 -15.64
CA LEU A 73 -19.96 16.44 -16.69
C LEU A 73 -20.22 17.89 -17.10
N GLU A 74 -20.22 18.83 -16.16
CA GLU A 74 -20.32 20.26 -16.46
C GLU A 74 -19.19 20.70 -17.39
N ILE A 75 -17.95 20.33 -17.10
CA ILE A 75 -16.80 20.65 -17.97
C ILE A 75 -16.93 19.96 -19.33
N LEU A 76 -17.40 18.71 -19.38
CA LEU A 76 -17.59 17.97 -20.63
C LEU A 76 -18.76 18.51 -21.47
N SER A 77 -19.70 19.23 -20.87
CA SER A 77 -20.78 19.93 -21.59
C SER A 77 -20.30 21.19 -22.31
N LEU A 78 -19.14 21.74 -21.93
CA LEU A 78 -18.57 22.93 -22.56
C LEU A 78 -18.09 22.64 -23.99
N PRO A 79 -18.10 23.65 -24.88
CA PRO A 79 -17.52 23.55 -26.21
C PRO A 79 -16.05 23.13 -26.17
N LEU A 80 -15.60 22.38 -27.18
CA LEU A 80 -14.23 21.84 -27.23
C LEU A 80 -13.16 22.92 -27.10
N ALA A 81 -13.38 24.10 -27.69
CA ALA A 81 -12.46 25.24 -27.60
C ALA A 81 -12.25 25.75 -26.16
N THR A 82 -13.29 25.70 -25.32
CA THR A 82 -13.19 26.08 -23.90
C THR A 82 -12.52 24.97 -23.09
N ARG A 83 -12.86 23.71 -23.37
CA ARG A 83 -12.29 22.53 -22.70
C ARG A 83 -10.80 22.36 -22.96
N ALA A 84 -10.33 22.71 -24.15
CA ALA A 84 -8.93 22.65 -24.55
C ALA A 84 -8.06 23.74 -23.91
N ARG A 85 -8.66 24.74 -23.24
CA ARG A 85 -7.89 25.74 -22.49
C ARG A 85 -7.12 25.05 -21.37
N PRO A 86 -5.85 25.41 -21.14
CA PRO A 86 -4.98 24.69 -20.20
C PRO A 86 -5.58 24.65 -18.79
N GLU A 87 -6.18 25.74 -18.31
CA GLU A 87 -6.83 25.79 -17.00
C GLU A 87 -8.00 24.81 -16.87
N THR A 88 -8.85 24.72 -17.90
CA THR A 88 -10.02 23.82 -17.89
C THR A 88 -9.60 22.37 -18.07
N ALA A 89 -8.63 22.10 -18.93
CA ALA A 89 -8.05 20.78 -19.12
C ALA A 89 -7.37 20.27 -17.84
N ASN A 90 -6.59 21.12 -17.16
CA ASN A 90 -5.95 20.80 -15.88
C ASN A 90 -6.99 20.56 -14.78
N ARG A 91 -8.05 21.36 -14.72
CA ARG A 91 -9.16 21.13 -13.78
C ARG A 91 -9.87 19.80 -14.03
N LEU A 92 -10.12 19.46 -15.30
CA LEU A 92 -10.72 18.17 -15.67
C LEU A 92 -9.80 17.00 -15.30
N PHE A 93 -8.50 17.14 -15.55
CA PHE A 93 -7.50 16.15 -15.16
C PHE A 93 -7.50 15.94 -13.64
N ALA A 94 -7.42 17.03 -12.86
CA ALA A 94 -7.40 16.99 -11.41
C ALA A 94 -8.67 16.32 -10.83
N LEU A 95 -9.86 16.69 -11.33
CA LEU A 95 -11.12 16.08 -10.87
C LEU A 95 -11.19 14.57 -11.15
N ARG A 96 -10.72 14.14 -12.33
CA ARG A 96 -10.70 12.71 -12.69
C ARG A 96 -9.67 11.94 -11.87
N ASP A 97 -8.49 12.51 -11.66
CA ASP A 97 -7.46 11.90 -10.84
C ASP A 97 -7.88 11.80 -9.37
N GLU A 98 -8.58 12.81 -8.85
CA GLU A 98 -9.16 12.75 -7.52
C GLU A 98 -10.27 11.69 -7.42
N CYS A 99 -11.16 11.58 -8.43
CA CYS A 99 -12.15 10.51 -8.48
C CYS A 99 -11.49 9.12 -8.49
N ARG A 100 -10.42 8.94 -9.27
CA ARG A 100 -9.61 7.71 -9.31
C ARG A 100 -9.06 7.37 -7.93
N ARG A 101 -8.45 8.35 -7.25
CA ARG A 101 -7.79 8.20 -5.95
C ARG A 101 -8.81 7.90 -4.84
N VAL A 102 -9.91 8.65 -4.77
CA VAL A 102 -10.98 8.43 -3.78
C VAL A 102 -11.59 7.05 -3.96
N ALA A 103 -11.93 6.65 -5.19
CA ALA A 103 -12.47 5.32 -5.47
C ALA A 103 -11.49 4.19 -5.07
N TYR A 104 -10.19 4.38 -5.29
CA TYR A 104 -9.16 3.43 -4.86
C TYR A 104 -9.13 3.28 -3.33
N LEU A 105 -9.17 4.39 -2.60
CA LEU A 105 -9.12 4.38 -1.13
C LEU A 105 -10.39 3.76 -0.52
N GLU A 106 -11.56 4.07 -1.08
CA GLU A 106 -12.82 3.46 -0.66
C GLU A 106 -12.81 1.95 -0.89
N SER A 107 -12.31 1.50 -2.04
CA SER A 107 -12.12 0.08 -2.31
C SER A 107 -11.22 -0.59 -1.27
N ARG A 108 -10.06 0.00 -0.96
CA ARG A 108 -9.17 -0.51 0.09
C ARG A 108 -9.85 -0.55 1.45
N ARG A 109 -10.59 0.49 1.82
CA ARG A 109 -11.31 0.54 3.11
C ARG A 109 -12.28 -0.64 3.21
N HIS A 110 -13.11 -0.84 2.18
CA HIS A 110 -14.08 -1.93 2.13
C HIS A 110 -13.41 -3.31 2.18
N VAL A 111 -12.27 -3.52 1.51
CA VAL A 111 -11.49 -4.77 1.64
C VAL A 111 -11.04 -5.00 3.07
N LEU A 112 -10.50 -3.97 3.73
CA LEU A 112 -10.01 -4.07 5.11
C LEU A 112 -11.16 -4.30 6.11
N GLU A 113 -12.37 -3.86 5.80
CA GLU A 113 -13.56 -4.05 6.64
C GLU A 113 -14.28 -5.38 6.39
N GLY A 114 -13.85 -6.16 5.40
CA GLY A 114 -14.54 -7.40 5.00
C GLY A 114 -15.75 -7.20 4.10
N HIS A 115 -16.03 -5.96 3.67
CA HIS A 115 -17.14 -5.61 2.78
C HIS A 115 -16.76 -5.82 1.30
N HIS A 116 -16.45 -7.05 0.90
CA HIS A 116 -15.93 -7.37 -0.44
C HIS A 116 -16.88 -6.98 -1.58
N GLU A 117 -18.19 -7.09 -1.35
CA GLU A 117 -19.23 -6.72 -2.32
C GLU A 117 -19.22 -5.21 -2.63
N LEU A 118 -18.89 -4.36 -1.65
CA LEU A 118 -18.76 -2.91 -1.83
C LEU A 118 -17.40 -2.52 -2.42
N ALA A 119 -16.36 -3.32 -2.14
CA ALA A 119 -15.01 -3.04 -2.60
C ALA A 119 -14.85 -3.15 -4.12
N LEU A 120 -15.59 -4.07 -4.76
CA LEU A 120 -15.54 -4.34 -6.20
C LEU A 120 -15.96 -3.12 -7.05
N PRO A 121 -17.18 -2.57 -6.92
CA PRO A 121 -17.59 -1.40 -7.70
C PRO A 121 -16.66 -0.20 -7.46
N ALA A 122 -16.19 0.03 -6.23
CA ALA A 122 -15.22 1.08 -5.95
C ALA A 122 -13.89 0.88 -6.71
N ALA A 123 -13.37 -0.35 -6.77
CA ALA A 123 -12.16 -0.67 -7.52
C ALA A 123 -12.35 -0.47 -9.04
N GLU A 124 -13.50 -0.89 -9.57
CA GLU A 124 -13.84 -0.70 -10.99
C GLU A 124 -13.94 0.78 -11.36
N ARG A 125 -14.56 1.60 -10.50
CA ARG A 125 -14.61 3.06 -10.69
C ARG A 125 -13.22 3.68 -10.68
N SER A 126 -12.33 3.21 -9.81
CA SER A 126 -10.93 3.67 -9.82
C SER A 126 -10.24 3.32 -11.14
N LEU A 127 -10.39 2.09 -11.63
CA LEU A 127 -9.83 1.67 -12.91
C LEU A 127 -10.40 2.47 -14.09
N HIS A 128 -11.70 2.76 -14.08
CA HIS A 128 -12.36 3.57 -15.09
C HIS A 128 -11.73 4.97 -15.17
N PHE A 129 -11.63 5.68 -14.04
CA PHE A 129 -11.00 7.01 -14.05
C PHE A 129 -9.50 6.95 -14.38
N ALA A 130 -8.78 5.92 -13.94
CA ALA A 130 -7.38 5.74 -14.32
C ALA A 130 -7.20 5.65 -15.84
N ARG A 131 -8.09 4.93 -16.54
CA ARG A 131 -8.10 4.86 -18.01
C ARG A 131 -8.41 6.20 -18.65
N GLU A 132 -9.34 6.98 -18.09
CA GLU A 132 -9.66 8.31 -18.61
C GLU A 132 -8.52 9.32 -18.47
N VAL A 133 -7.72 9.20 -17.40
CA VAL A 133 -6.63 10.14 -17.08
C VAL A 133 -5.34 9.76 -17.81
N HIS A 134 -4.95 8.48 -17.73
CA HIS A 134 -3.62 8.03 -18.16
C HIS A 134 -3.63 7.17 -19.44
N GLY A 135 -4.81 6.76 -19.92
CA GLY A 135 -4.95 5.88 -21.08
C GLY A 135 -4.80 4.40 -20.76
N GLN A 136 -5.02 3.52 -21.74
CA GLN A 136 -5.17 2.06 -21.50
C GLN A 136 -3.87 1.32 -21.16
N ASN A 137 -2.71 1.88 -21.51
CA ASN A 137 -1.39 1.27 -21.38
C ASN A 137 -0.47 2.04 -20.40
N SER A 138 -1.03 2.87 -19.51
CA SER A 138 -0.20 3.51 -18.48
C SER A 138 0.05 2.57 -17.30
N VAL A 139 1.22 2.74 -16.68
CA VAL A 139 1.62 2.11 -15.42
C VAL A 139 0.75 2.58 -14.25
N ASP A 140 0.12 3.75 -14.37
CA ASP A 140 -0.78 4.32 -13.35
C ASP A 140 -2.08 3.50 -13.17
N LEU A 141 -2.33 2.51 -14.04
CA LEU A 141 -3.41 1.54 -13.91
C LEU A 141 -3.05 0.39 -12.95
N VAL A 142 -1.79 0.25 -12.57
CA VAL A 142 -1.34 -0.83 -11.67
C VAL A 142 -2.07 -0.79 -10.33
N PRO A 143 -2.14 0.34 -9.58
CA PRO A 143 -2.86 0.38 -8.31
C PRO A 143 -4.33 -0.09 -8.37
N PRO A 144 -5.19 0.40 -9.30
CA PRO A 144 -6.57 -0.08 -9.37
C PRO A 144 -6.70 -1.52 -9.87
N LEU A 145 -5.79 -2.00 -10.75
CA LEU A 145 -5.75 -3.41 -11.14
C LEU A 145 -5.42 -4.32 -9.94
N LEU A 146 -4.47 -3.90 -9.11
CA LEU A 146 -4.13 -4.66 -7.89
C LEU A 146 -5.25 -4.60 -6.85
N ALA A 147 -5.99 -3.49 -6.75
CA ALA A 147 -7.19 -3.43 -5.90
C ALA A 147 -8.26 -4.43 -6.37
N LEU A 148 -8.53 -4.51 -7.68
CA LEU A 148 -9.43 -5.52 -8.24
C LEU A 148 -8.93 -6.95 -7.98
N ALA A 149 -7.62 -7.19 -8.12
CA ALA A 149 -7.02 -8.47 -7.80
C ALA A 149 -7.22 -8.86 -6.34
N ASP A 150 -6.98 -7.93 -5.41
CA ASP A 150 -7.16 -8.16 -3.98
C ASP A 150 -8.63 -8.48 -3.66
N VAL A 151 -9.58 -7.72 -4.20
CA VAL A 151 -11.03 -7.98 -4.04
C VAL A 151 -11.42 -9.35 -4.61
N ALA A 152 -10.99 -9.65 -5.84
CA ALA A 152 -11.27 -10.92 -6.51
C ALA A 152 -10.66 -12.11 -5.76
N THR A 153 -9.46 -11.95 -5.18
CA THR A 153 -8.79 -12.99 -4.39
C THR A 153 -9.63 -13.33 -3.16
N VAL A 154 -10.10 -12.31 -2.43
CA VAL A 154 -10.88 -12.56 -1.22
C VAL A 154 -12.28 -13.13 -1.55
N ALA A 155 -12.86 -12.74 -2.69
CA ALA A 155 -14.08 -13.34 -3.20
C ALA A 155 -13.89 -14.76 -3.80
N GLY A 156 -12.66 -15.27 -3.88
CA GLY A 156 -12.34 -16.56 -4.48
C GLY A 156 -12.54 -16.62 -6.01
N ALA A 157 -12.58 -15.47 -6.68
CA ALA A 157 -12.80 -15.35 -8.11
C ALA A 157 -11.51 -15.59 -8.91
N LYS A 158 -11.62 -16.38 -10.00
CA LYS A 158 -10.48 -16.68 -10.89
C LYS A 158 -9.94 -15.46 -11.64
N GLU A 159 -10.72 -14.38 -11.71
CA GLU A 159 -10.37 -13.13 -12.39
C GLU A 159 -9.17 -12.41 -11.75
N ALA A 160 -8.87 -12.70 -10.47
CA ALA A 160 -7.73 -12.14 -9.75
C ALA A 160 -6.40 -12.29 -10.54
N ILE A 161 -6.17 -13.47 -11.12
CA ILE A 161 -4.97 -13.77 -11.92
C ILE A 161 -4.91 -12.91 -13.19
N GLY A 162 -6.08 -12.64 -13.80
CA GLY A 162 -6.20 -11.75 -14.96
C GLY A 162 -5.77 -10.32 -14.66
N TYR A 163 -6.20 -9.78 -13.52
CA TYR A 163 -5.81 -8.44 -13.10
C TYR A 163 -4.32 -8.34 -12.74
N VAL A 164 -3.79 -9.33 -12.00
CA VAL A 164 -2.36 -9.37 -11.64
C VAL A 164 -1.47 -9.54 -12.88
N SER A 165 -1.84 -10.38 -13.83
CA SER A 165 -1.08 -10.54 -15.08
C SER A 165 -1.07 -9.26 -15.91
N ARG A 166 -2.20 -8.52 -15.98
CA ARG A 166 -2.24 -7.20 -16.62
C ARG A 166 -1.37 -6.18 -15.89
N ALA A 167 -1.39 -6.16 -14.56
CA ALA A 167 -0.51 -5.29 -13.77
C ALA A 167 0.98 -5.63 -13.99
N ALA A 168 1.32 -6.92 -14.02
CA ALA A 168 2.68 -7.40 -14.29
C ALA A 168 3.20 -6.91 -15.64
N PHE A 169 2.36 -7.01 -16.69
CA PHE A 169 2.70 -6.54 -18.02
C PHE A 169 3.06 -5.05 -18.02
N LEU A 170 2.25 -4.20 -17.38
CA LEU A 170 2.49 -2.75 -17.32
C LEU A 170 3.76 -2.39 -16.55
N VAL A 171 4.02 -3.07 -15.42
CA VAL A 171 5.27 -2.89 -14.65
C VAL A 171 6.48 -3.31 -15.47
N GLN A 172 6.40 -4.43 -16.19
CA GLN A 172 7.49 -4.91 -17.04
C GLN A 172 7.76 -3.98 -18.23
N GLU A 173 6.72 -3.48 -18.88
CA GLU A 173 6.82 -2.53 -19.99
C GLU A 173 7.52 -1.24 -19.53
N GLU A 174 7.15 -0.70 -18.37
CA GLU A 174 7.80 0.50 -17.82
C GLU A 174 9.25 0.24 -17.42
N MET A 175 9.53 -0.90 -16.78
CA MET A 175 10.89 -1.30 -16.44
C MET A 175 11.75 -1.40 -17.71
N GLN A 176 11.22 -1.97 -18.79
CA GLN A 176 11.91 -2.07 -20.07
C GLN A 176 12.14 -0.69 -20.70
N ARG A 177 11.15 0.21 -20.63
CA ARG A 177 11.26 1.59 -21.12
C ARG A 177 12.35 2.38 -20.40
N LEU A 178 12.38 2.32 -19.06
CA LEU A 178 13.43 2.95 -18.26
C LEU A 178 14.80 2.35 -18.56
N ARG A 179 14.86 1.02 -18.66
CA ARG A 179 16.08 0.31 -19.03
C ARG A 179 16.62 0.77 -20.38
N SER A 180 15.80 0.83 -21.43
CA SER A 180 16.23 1.28 -22.76
C SER A 180 16.77 2.71 -22.76
N ASN A 181 16.19 3.60 -21.95
CA ASN A 181 16.64 4.98 -21.82
C ASN A 181 18.02 5.09 -21.14
N LEU A 182 18.36 4.14 -20.26
CA LEU A 182 19.60 4.12 -19.48
C LEU A 182 20.74 3.33 -20.14
N THR A 183 20.42 2.33 -20.97
CA THR A 183 21.42 1.43 -21.57
C THR A 183 22.46 2.20 -22.39
N ALA A 184 22.03 3.09 -23.29
CA ALA A 184 22.93 3.86 -24.15
C ALA A 184 23.90 4.76 -23.34
N PRO A 185 23.44 5.65 -22.43
CA PRO A 185 24.34 6.53 -21.68
C PRO A 185 25.27 5.76 -20.73
N LEU A 186 24.80 4.70 -20.08
CA LEU A 186 25.62 3.92 -19.16
C LEU A 186 26.70 3.12 -19.90
N THR A 187 26.35 2.51 -21.03
CA THR A 187 27.32 1.77 -21.85
C THR A 187 28.44 2.69 -22.34
N LEU A 188 28.10 3.92 -22.74
CA LEU A 188 29.10 4.92 -23.13
C LEU A 188 30.02 5.29 -21.97
N LYS A 189 29.45 5.57 -20.79
CA LYS A 189 30.21 6.00 -19.60
C LYS A 189 31.12 4.89 -19.07
N ILE A 190 30.65 3.64 -19.07
CA ILE A 190 31.46 2.47 -18.70
C ILE A 190 32.64 2.31 -19.67
N LYS A 191 32.40 2.40 -20.99
CA LYS A 191 33.48 2.34 -21.99
C LYS A 191 34.50 3.46 -21.81
N GLN A 192 34.07 4.68 -21.51
CA GLN A 192 34.96 5.81 -21.24
C GLN A 192 35.79 5.59 -19.97
N ASN A 193 35.17 5.13 -18.88
CA ASN A 193 35.87 4.85 -17.63
C ASN A 193 36.90 3.73 -17.78
N LEU A 194 36.58 2.69 -18.56
CA LEU A 194 37.52 1.61 -18.89
C LEU A 194 38.69 2.12 -19.71
N ALA A 195 38.44 2.92 -20.75
CA ALA A 195 39.51 3.52 -21.55
C ALA A 195 40.43 4.44 -20.72
N ASN A 196 39.90 5.04 -19.65
CA ASN A 196 40.70 5.83 -18.71
C ASN A 196 41.50 4.93 -17.75
N LEU A 197 40.89 3.87 -17.22
CA LEU A 197 41.55 2.88 -16.36
C LEU A 197 42.70 2.16 -17.08
N GLU A 198 42.49 1.77 -18.34
CA GLU A 198 43.51 1.17 -19.22
C GLU A 198 44.72 2.10 -19.41
N LYS A 199 44.50 3.43 -19.42
CA LYS A 199 45.57 4.42 -19.52
C LYS A 199 46.30 4.65 -18.20
N THR A 200 45.61 4.53 -17.07
CA THR A 200 46.18 4.88 -15.75
C THR A 200 46.86 3.72 -15.04
N ASN A 201 46.32 2.50 -15.11
CA ASN A 201 46.86 1.31 -14.41
C ASN A 201 46.45 0.00 -15.11
N PRO A 202 47.23 -0.52 -16.07
CA PRO A 202 46.90 -1.76 -16.79
C PRO A 202 46.93 -3.02 -15.90
N ASP A 203 47.75 -3.03 -14.83
CA ASP A 203 47.93 -4.21 -13.98
C ASP A 203 46.76 -4.43 -12.99
N GLN A 204 46.12 -3.35 -12.50
CA GLN A 204 44.94 -3.43 -11.62
C GLN A 204 43.69 -4.01 -12.29
N ILE A 205 43.59 -3.87 -13.61
CA ILE A 205 42.49 -4.42 -14.40
C ILE A 205 42.49 -5.95 -14.24
N ASN A 206 43.65 -6.60 -14.33
CA ASN A 206 43.75 -8.05 -14.21
C ASN A 206 43.39 -8.55 -12.81
N GLU A 207 43.72 -7.80 -11.75
CA GLU A 207 43.43 -8.19 -10.36
C GLU A 207 41.93 -8.07 -10.01
N LEU A 208 41.27 -6.97 -10.42
CA LEU A 208 39.83 -6.75 -10.18
C LEU A 208 38.95 -7.87 -10.75
N PHE A 209 39.31 -8.43 -11.90
CA PHE A 209 38.53 -9.49 -12.55
C PHE A 209 38.84 -10.90 -12.03
N ILE A 210 39.99 -11.12 -11.40
CA ILE A 210 40.28 -12.37 -10.68
C ILE A 210 39.42 -12.46 -9.41
N GLU A 211 39.23 -11.35 -8.69
CA GLU A 211 38.36 -11.30 -7.51
C GLU A 211 36.87 -11.54 -7.85
N GLU A 212 36.40 -11.03 -9.00
CA GLU A 212 35.02 -11.22 -9.43
C GLU A 212 34.72 -12.69 -9.83
N LYS A 213 35.71 -13.40 -10.40
CA LYS A 213 35.62 -14.85 -10.67
C LYS A 213 35.41 -15.65 -9.37
N HIS A 214 36.16 -15.34 -8.31
CA HIS A 214 36.00 -16.00 -7.01
C HIS A 214 34.69 -15.64 -6.31
N ARG A 215 34.16 -14.41 -6.50
CA ARG A 215 32.82 -14.07 -6.02
C ARG A 215 31.71 -14.85 -6.74
N LYS A 216 31.85 -15.11 -8.06
CA LYS A 216 30.86 -15.88 -8.84
C LYS A 216 30.76 -17.34 -8.40
N GLU A 217 31.87 -18.00 -8.06
CA GLU A 217 31.86 -19.38 -7.55
C GLU A 217 31.15 -19.50 -6.19
N LYS A 218 31.07 -18.40 -5.41
CA LYS A 218 30.45 -18.38 -4.07
C LYS A 218 29.00 -17.91 -4.03
N TYR A 219 28.52 -17.08 -4.98
CA TYR A 219 27.25 -16.35 -4.83
C TYR A 219 26.22 -16.48 -5.97
N LEU A 220 26.49 -17.21 -7.06
CA LEU A 220 25.53 -17.42 -8.15
C LEU A 220 24.59 -18.62 -7.91
N GLN A 221 23.66 -18.48 -6.97
CA GLN A 221 22.45 -19.32 -6.93
C GLN A 221 21.13 -18.53 -6.93
N TRP A 222 21.15 -17.20 -6.99
CA TRP A 222 19.89 -16.45 -6.96
C TRP A 222 19.83 -15.28 -7.96
N SER A 223 18.95 -15.42 -8.96
CA SER A 223 18.43 -14.31 -9.76
C SER A 223 16.93 -14.54 -10.02
N PRO A 224 16.05 -13.54 -9.79
CA PRO A 224 14.60 -13.71 -9.94
C PRO A 224 14.13 -14.02 -11.37
N GLN A 225 14.95 -13.79 -12.39
CA GLN A 225 14.59 -13.99 -13.80
C GLN A 225 14.92 -15.39 -14.33
N LYS A 226 15.70 -16.20 -13.61
CA LYS A 226 16.14 -17.53 -14.08
C LYS A 226 15.24 -18.69 -13.66
N SER A 227 14.23 -18.47 -12.81
CA SER A 227 13.34 -19.55 -12.36
C SER A 227 12.34 -20.06 -13.41
N LEU A 228 12.35 -19.52 -14.63
CA LEU A 228 11.45 -19.93 -15.73
C LEU A 228 12.16 -20.63 -16.90
N GLN A 229 13.49 -20.82 -16.86
CA GLN A 229 14.20 -21.57 -17.89
C GLN A 229 15.34 -22.38 -17.27
N ASN A 230 15.01 -23.48 -16.60
CA ASN A 230 15.99 -24.52 -16.29
C ASN A 230 15.84 -25.66 -17.30
N ASN A 231 16.63 -25.59 -18.37
CA ASN A 231 17.05 -26.79 -19.09
C ASN A 231 18.52 -27.03 -18.74
N THR A 232 18.77 -28.15 -18.07
CA THR A 232 20.07 -28.69 -17.73
C THR A 232 20.88 -28.97 -18.99
N ASN A 233 22.03 -28.33 -19.13
CA ASN A 233 23.16 -28.88 -19.89
C ASN A 233 24.46 -28.39 -19.25
N THR A 234 25.03 -29.24 -18.40
CA THR A 234 26.42 -29.18 -17.97
C THR A 234 27.32 -29.45 -19.17
N LEU A 235 27.91 -28.41 -19.74
CA LEU A 235 29.00 -28.53 -20.70
C LEU A 235 30.31 -28.09 -20.05
N THR A 236 31.23 -29.05 -20.01
CA THR A 236 32.66 -28.91 -19.79
C THR A 236 33.24 -27.77 -20.63
N GLN A 237 33.64 -26.65 -20.00
CA GLN A 237 34.28 -25.54 -20.70
C GLN A 237 35.80 -25.63 -20.63
N LYS A 238 36.43 -25.73 -21.81
CA LYS A 238 37.86 -25.45 -22.04
C LYS A 238 38.20 -24.03 -21.57
N PRO A 239 39.46 -23.74 -21.18
CA PRO A 239 39.85 -22.41 -20.73
C PRO A 239 39.70 -21.43 -21.90
N LEU A 240 38.69 -20.56 -21.82
CA LEU A 240 38.53 -19.44 -22.76
C LEU A 240 39.70 -18.46 -22.57
N SER A 241 40.15 -17.88 -23.68
CA SER A 241 41.16 -16.81 -23.65
C SER A 241 40.66 -15.62 -22.81
N LEU A 242 41.59 -14.82 -22.26
CA LEU A 242 41.28 -13.70 -21.35
C LEU A 242 40.36 -12.63 -21.98
N LYS A 243 40.39 -12.46 -23.30
CA LYS A 243 39.64 -11.42 -24.04
C LYS A 243 38.11 -11.63 -24.09
N PRO A 244 37.58 -12.84 -24.41
CA PRO A 244 36.15 -13.11 -24.29
C PRO A 244 35.64 -13.14 -22.84
N LEU A 245 36.48 -13.53 -21.88
CA LEU A 245 36.12 -13.47 -20.45
C LEU A 245 36.00 -12.03 -19.95
N PHE A 246 36.91 -11.15 -20.39
CA PHE A 246 36.86 -9.71 -20.14
C PHE A 246 35.56 -9.08 -20.67
N GLN A 247 35.18 -9.43 -21.91
CA GLN A 247 33.94 -8.96 -22.52
C GLN A 247 32.69 -9.41 -21.73
N GLN A 248 32.68 -10.65 -21.23
CA GLN A 248 31.58 -11.18 -20.40
C GLN A 248 31.49 -10.48 -19.03
N CYS A 249 32.61 -10.18 -18.36
CA CYS A 249 32.57 -9.40 -17.12
C CYS A 249 32.09 -7.97 -17.37
N LEU A 250 32.46 -7.37 -18.51
CA LEU A 250 31.97 -6.05 -18.91
C LEU A 250 30.45 -6.00 -19.07
N GLU A 251 29.90 -6.99 -19.77
CA GLU A 251 28.47 -7.12 -20.02
C GLU A 251 27.72 -7.30 -18.70
N LEU A 252 28.28 -8.08 -17.77
CA LEU A 252 27.70 -8.29 -16.46
C LEU A 252 27.76 -7.05 -15.56
N MET A 253 28.88 -6.32 -15.54
CA MET A 253 28.97 -5.05 -14.81
C MET A 253 28.00 -4.01 -15.38
N THR A 254 27.88 -3.97 -16.71
CA THR A 254 26.92 -3.09 -17.39
C THR A 254 25.49 -3.48 -17.03
N GLU A 255 25.17 -4.77 -17.01
CA GLU A 255 23.86 -5.28 -16.61
C GLU A 255 23.52 -4.94 -15.15
N ASN A 256 24.45 -5.16 -14.22
CA ASN A 256 24.25 -4.82 -12.81
C ASN A 256 24.10 -3.31 -12.61
N SER A 257 24.94 -2.51 -13.29
CA SER A 257 24.84 -1.05 -13.25
C SER A 257 23.51 -0.55 -13.79
N ILE A 258 23.04 -1.14 -14.89
CA ILE A 258 21.72 -0.81 -15.46
C ILE A 258 20.60 -1.18 -14.48
N ARG A 259 20.67 -2.36 -13.84
CA ARG A 259 19.65 -2.78 -12.87
C ARG A 259 19.55 -1.82 -11.68
N ASP A 260 20.69 -1.37 -11.16
CA ASP A 260 20.71 -0.42 -10.03
C ASP A 260 20.25 0.98 -10.47
N GLU A 261 20.68 1.44 -11.64
CA GLU A 261 20.34 2.77 -12.14
C GLU A 261 18.87 2.90 -12.56
N VAL A 262 18.19 1.81 -12.95
CA VAL A 262 16.75 1.83 -13.24
C VAL A 262 15.95 2.36 -12.05
N PHE A 263 16.31 1.95 -10.83
CA PHE A 263 15.60 2.38 -9.63
C PHE A 263 16.08 3.72 -9.06
N ARG A 264 17.26 4.19 -9.47
CA ARG A 264 17.80 5.53 -9.13
C ARG A 264 17.35 6.61 -10.11
N ALA A 265 16.94 6.23 -11.32
CA ALA A 265 16.46 7.15 -12.34
C ALA A 265 15.15 7.84 -11.92
N LYS A 266 14.82 8.94 -12.61
CA LYS A 266 13.55 9.66 -12.41
C LYS A 266 12.38 8.70 -12.72
N GLY A 267 11.56 8.41 -11.71
CA GLY A 267 10.46 7.44 -11.80
C GLY A 267 10.80 6.04 -11.27
N GLY A 268 12.07 5.74 -11.02
CA GLY A 268 12.52 4.45 -10.47
C GLY A 268 11.96 4.13 -9.08
N ALA A 269 11.83 5.13 -8.21
CA ALA A 269 11.19 4.96 -6.91
C ALA A 269 9.69 4.61 -7.01
N SER A 270 8.97 5.22 -7.96
CA SER A 270 7.56 4.89 -8.25
C SER A 270 7.44 3.47 -8.80
N LEU A 271 8.32 3.10 -9.75
CA LEU A 271 8.38 1.73 -10.27
C LEU A 271 8.68 0.71 -9.16
N ALA A 272 9.62 0.99 -8.25
CA ALA A 272 9.90 0.15 -7.10
C ALA A 272 8.67 0.01 -6.20
N PHE A 273 7.96 1.10 -5.91
CA PHE A 273 6.73 1.06 -5.13
C PHE A 273 5.65 0.19 -5.78
N LEU A 274 5.39 0.38 -7.08
CA LEU A 274 4.41 -0.42 -7.84
C LEU A 274 4.82 -1.89 -7.92
N THR A 275 6.12 -2.16 -8.08
CA THR A 275 6.67 -3.52 -8.07
C THR A 275 6.47 -4.18 -6.71
N SER A 276 6.70 -3.45 -5.60
CA SER A 276 6.42 -3.95 -4.25
C SER A 276 4.95 -4.31 -4.06
N LYS A 277 4.03 -3.42 -4.48
CA LYS A 277 2.58 -3.67 -4.40
C LYS A 277 2.15 -4.86 -5.25
N PHE A 278 2.68 -4.99 -6.47
CA PHE A 278 2.44 -6.14 -7.34
C PHE A 278 2.82 -7.46 -6.63
N TRP A 279 4.05 -7.54 -6.09
CA TRP A 279 4.48 -8.75 -5.39
C TRP A 279 3.69 -9.00 -4.10
N SER A 280 3.21 -7.94 -3.41
CA SER A 280 2.34 -8.10 -2.25
C SER A 280 0.99 -8.72 -2.62
N SER A 281 0.32 -8.26 -3.68
CA SER A 281 -0.93 -8.87 -4.17
C SER A 281 -0.71 -10.28 -4.71
N ASN A 282 0.39 -10.52 -5.45
CA ASN A 282 0.75 -11.87 -5.88
C ASN A 282 0.97 -12.83 -4.69
N THR A 283 1.56 -12.31 -3.61
CA THR A 283 1.70 -13.09 -2.36
C THR A 283 0.34 -13.46 -1.79
N LYS A 284 -0.64 -12.54 -1.76
CA LYS A 284 -2.00 -12.83 -1.28
C LYS A 284 -2.66 -13.96 -2.10
N ILE A 285 -2.51 -13.93 -3.43
CA ILE A 285 -3.01 -15.00 -4.31
C ILE A 285 -2.34 -16.34 -3.98
N LEU A 286 -1.02 -16.37 -3.86
CA LEU A 286 -0.28 -17.60 -3.55
C LEU A 286 -0.65 -18.16 -2.17
N VAL A 287 -0.93 -17.30 -1.19
CA VAL A 287 -1.44 -17.70 0.13
C VAL A 287 -2.83 -18.31 0.02
N TYR A 288 -3.70 -17.73 -0.80
CA TYR A 288 -5.04 -18.28 -1.06
C TYR A 288 -4.96 -19.64 -1.77
N GLU A 289 -3.98 -19.85 -2.65
CA GLU A 289 -3.68 -21.15 -3.28
C GLU A 289 -2.89 -22.12 -2.39
N GLU A 290 -2.66 -21.79 -1.11
CA GLU A 290 -1.90 -22.60 -0.14
C GLU A 290 -0.43 -22.87 -0.53
N LYS A 291 0.13 -22.09 -1.47
CA LYS A 291 1.54 -22.20 -1.93
C LYS A 291 2.49 -21.36 -1.07
N TYR A 292 2.64 -21.72 0.20
CA TYR A 292 3.36 -20.90 1.19
C TYR A 292 4.85 -20.67 0.88
N GLU A 293 5.56 -21.63 0.30
CA GLU A 293 6.98 -21.44 -0.06
C GLU A 293 7.18 -20.41 -1.19
N GLU A 294 6.30 -20.43 -2.19
CA GLU A 294 6.31 -19.46 -3.28
C GLU A 294 5.84 -18.09 -2.78
N ALA A 295 4.83 -18.08 -1.91
CA ALA A 295 4.37 -16.87 -1.23
C ALA A 295 5.49 -16.23 -0.41
N LEU A 296 6.29 -17.01 0.32
CA LEU A 296 7.43 -16.51 1.09
C LEU A 296 8.46 -15.83 0.18
N LYS A 297 8.79 -16.45 -0.97
CA LYS A 297 9.70 -15.85 -1.97
C LYS A 297 9.10 -14.55 -2.51
N SER A 298 7.84 -14.55 -2.88
CA SER A 298 7.11 -13.37 -3.37
C SER A 298 7.10 -12.23 -2.33
N ALA A 299 6.87 -12.55 -1.05
CA ALA A 299 6.90 -11.59 0.06
C ALA A 299 8.30 -11.00 0.28
N SER A 300 9.35 -11.82 0.15
CA SER A 300 10.73 -11.34 0.27
C SER A 300 11.09 -10.33 -0.81
N ILE A 301 10.60 -10.54 -2.04
CA ILE A 301 10.77 -9.59 -3.15
C ILE A 301 9.96 -8.33 -2.90
N ALA A 302 8.73 -8.45 -2.39
CA ALA A 302 7.90 -7.30 -2.01
C ALA A 302 8.59 -6.43 -0.95
N LEU A 303 9.22 -7.05 0.07
CA LEU A 303 10.00 -6.36 1.10
C LEU A 303 11.21 -5.63 0.53
N TYR A 304 11.97 -6.28 -0.36
CA TYR A 304 13.10 -5.63 -1.03
C TYR A 304 12.67 -4.35 -1.78
N PHE A 305 11.58 -4.41 -2.55
CA PHE A 305 11.10 -3.22 -3.25
C PHE A 305 10.42 -2.18 -2.35
N ALA A 306 9.79 -2.60 -1.24
CA ALA A 306 9.24 -1.69 -0.24
C ALA A 306 10.36 -0.87 0.42
N THR A 307 11.44 -1.52 0.82
CA THR A 307 12.61 -0.87 1.42
C THR A 307 13.31 0.06 0.43
N LEU A 308 13.41 -0.34 -0.85
CA LEU A 308 14.00 0.49 -1.90
C LEU A 308 13.18 1.76 -2.22
N SER A 309 11.85 1.66 -2.20
CA SER A 309 10.96 2.77 -2.55
C SER A 309 10.67 3.72 -1.39
N CYS A 310 10.38 3.17 -0.21
CA CYS A 310 9.86 3.93 0.92
C CYS A 310 10.90 4.07 2.06
N GLY A 311 11.98 3.30 2.02
CA GLY A 311 12.99 3.24 3.08
C GLY A 311 12.69 2.21 4.17
N VAL A 312 13.71 1.91 4.97
CA VAL A 312 13.69 0.85 5.99
C VAL A 312 12.71 1.15 7.13
N LYS A 313 12.55 2.43 7.50
CA LYS A 313 11.68 2.87 8.61
C LYS A 313 10.26 3.23 8.18
N SER A 314 9.85 2.85 6.97
CA SER A 314 8.51 3.16 6.47
C SER A 314 7.48 2.14 6.94
N LEU A 315 6.23 2.58 7.10
CA LEU A 315 5.11 1.71 7.44
C LEU A 315 4.90 0.60 6.38
N GLN A 316 5.13 0.91 5.11
CA GLN A 316 5.06 -0.08 4.03
C GLN A 316 6.09 -1.20 4.18
N THR A 317 7.30 -0.88 4.66
CA THR A 317 8.31 -1.87 5.01
C THR A 317 7.86 -2.71 6.20
N ALA A 318 7.31 -2.08 7.25
CA ALA A 318 6.78 -2.82 8.42
C ALA A 318 5.70 -3.83 8.01
N LEU A 319 4.75 -3.43 7.16
CA LEU A 319 3.74 -4.32 6.60
C LEU A 319 4.36 -5.53 5.92
N ALA A 320 5.36 -5.32 5.06
CA ALA A 320 6.04 -6.40 4.36
C ALA A 320 6.79 -7.34 5.33
N ILE A 321 7.40 -6.81 6.39
CA ILE A 321 8.05 -7.61 7.44
C ILE A 321 7.03 -8.47 8.20
N TYR A 322 5.89 -7.91 8.59
CA TYR A 322 4.82 -8.69 9.24
C TYR A 322 4.37 -9.86 8.36
N GLN A 323 4.15 -9.61 7.07
CA GLN A 323 3.72 -10.64 6.12
C GLN A 323 4.80 -11.71 5.94
N LEU A 324 6.07 -11.31 5.88
CA LEU A 324 7.18 -12.25 5.81
C LEU A 324 7.28 -13.11 7.08
N ALA A 325 7.13 -12.52 8.27
CA ALA A 325 7.17 -13.24 9.54
C ALA A 325 6.02 -14.27 9.65
N HIS A 326 4.81 -13.88 9.26
CA HIS A 326 3.66 -14.78 9.23
C HIS A 326 3.86 -15.94 8.24
N LEU A 327 4.32 -15.66 7.02
CA LEU A 327 4.59 -16.70 6.02
C LEU A 327 5.78 -17.58 6.37
N GLY A 328 6.77 -17.03 7.07
CA GLY A 328 7.91 -17.79 7.59
C GLY A 328 7.47 -18.88 8.57
N GLN A 329 6.46 -18.61 9.40
CA GLN A 329 5.83 -19.63 10.24
C GLN A 329 5.02 -20.62 9.41
N LEU A 330 4.13 -20.16 8.52
CA LEU A 330 3.28 -21.05 7.72
C LEU A 330 4.06 -21.99 6.80
N SER A 331 5.23 -21.58 6.33
CA SER A 331 6.12 -22.37 5.49
C SER A 331 7.14 -23.21 6.27
N GLU A 332 7.14 -23.13 7.61
CA GLU A 332 8.09 -23.80 8.51
C GLU A 332 9.57 -23.51 8.21
N LYS A 333 9.86 -22.41 7.51
CA LYS A 333 11.25 -22.02 7.15
C LYS A 333 11.91 -21.14 8.19
N PHE A 334 11.12 -20.44 9.02
CA PHE A 334 11.65 -19.55 10.05
C PHE A 334 11.71 -20.26 11.39
N THR A 335 12.80 -20.03 12.12
CA THR A 335 12.84 -20.40 13.54
C THR A 335 12.00 -19.43 14.36
N GLU A 336 11.51 -19.87 15.53
CA GLU A 336 10.73 -19.02 16.44
C GLU A 336 11.49 -17.72 16.78
N ALA A 337 12.82 -17.80 16.98
CA ALA A 337 13.66 -16.63 17.23
C ALA A 337 13.70 -15.65 16.04
N GLN A 338 13.81 -16.14 14.80
CA GLN A 338 13.80 -15.30 13.60
C GLN A 338 12.44 -14.60 13.41
N GLN A 339 11.37 -15.34 13.69
CA GLN A 339 10.02 -14.81 13.61
C GLN A 339 9.80 -13.69 14.64
N ILE A 340 10.18 -13.92 15.89
CA ILE A 340 10.05 -12.93 16.97
C ILE A 340 10.86 -11.67 16.65
N ALA A 341 12.10 -11.82 16.18
CA ALA A 341 12.94 -10.70 15.78
C ALA A 341 12.30 -9.87 14.66
N ALA A 342 11.74 -10.52 13.63
CA ALA A 342 11.03 -9.84 12.55
C ALA A 342 9.79 -9.10 13.06
N LEU A 343 8.99 -9.72 13.93
CA LEU A 343 7.82 -9.09 14.51
C LEU A 343 8.19 -7.89 15.39
N GLN A 344 9.24 -8.00 16.21
CA GLN A 344 9.73 -6.87 17.02
C GLN A 344 10.18 -5.70 16.17
N GLU A 345 10.91 -5.96 15.08
CA GLU A 345 11.35 -4.89 14.18
C GLU A 345 10.14 -4.20 13.52
N SER A 346 9.17 -4.97 13.04
CA SER A 346 7.94 -4.40 12.46
C SER A 346 7.12 -3.57 13.46
N GLN A 347 7.04 -4.03 14.72
CA GLN A 347 6.39 -3.32 15.82
C GLN A 347 7.12 -2.00 16.15
N ASN A 348 8.45 -2.01 16.16
CA ASN A 348 9.24 -0.80 16.37
C ASN A 348 9.04 0.23 15.26
N ILE A 349 8.94 -0.21 14.01
CA ILE A 349 8.65 0.70 12.89
C ILE A 349 7.24 1.29 13.02
N LEU A 350 6.23 0.47 13.32
CA LEU A 350 4.86 0.94 13.56
C LEU A 350 4.78 1.92 14.74
N LYS A 351 5.45 1.61 15.85
CA LYS A 351 5.61 2.49 17.02
C LYS A 351 6.16 3.85 16.62
N ASN A 352 7.28 3.88 15.91
CA ASN A 352 7.88 5.15 15.48
C ASN A 352 6.97 5.94 14.54
N ALA A 353 6.24 5.27 13.64
CA ALA A 353 5.30 5.93 12.76
C ALA A 353 4.14 6.60 13.52
N LEU A 354 3.57 5.91 14.51
CA LEU A 354 2.48 6.45 15.35
C LEU A 354 2.95 7.54 16.31
N LEU A 355 4.15 7.40 16.89
CA LEU A 355 4.75 8.44 17.71
C LEU A 355 4.98 9.72 16.90
N ASN A 356 5.48 9.62 15.66
CA ASN A 356 5.63 10.77 14.78
C ASN A 356 4.28 11.38 14.40
N TYR A 357 3.24 10.56 14.22
CA TYR A 357 1.89 11.02 13.93
C TYR A 357 1.29 11.83 15.09
N TYR A 358 1.40 11.33 16.32
CA TYR A 358 0.83 11.96 17.51
C TYR A 358 1.76 12.96 18.23
N SER A 359 3.03 13.08 17.83
CA SER A 359 3.99 14.04 18.40
C SER A 359 3.47 15.49 18.45
N PRO A 360 2.77 16.03 17.42
CA PRO A 360 2.19 17.37 17.50
C PRO A 360 1.15 17.51 18.62
N LEU A 361 0.34 16.47 18.86
CA LEU A 361 -0.66 16.45 19.93
C LEU A 361 0.01 16.49 21.31
N THR A 362 1.06 15.69 21.51
CA THR A 362 1.79 15.66 22.79
C THR A 362 2.45 17.00 23.09
N ILE A 363 3.08 17.64 22.08
CA ILE A 363 3.70 18.96 22.23
C ILE A 363 2.66 20.02 22.62
N GLN A 364 1.48 20.01 22.00
CA GLN A 364 0.41 20.95 22.33
C GLN A 364 -0.10 20.77 23.76
N ILE A 365 -0.23 19.52 24.22
CA ILE A 365 -0.65 19.21 25.58
C ILE A 365 0.41 19.68 26.59
N GLU A 366 1.69 19.41 26.34
CA GLU A 366 2.79 19.89 27.18
C GLU A 366 2.83 21.41 27.28
N GLN A 367 2.66 22.12 26.15
CA GLN A 367 2.57 23.57 26.14
C GLN A 367 1.41 24.08 26.99
N LEU A 368 0.23 23.48 26.89
CA LEU A 368 -0.93 23.88 27.69
C LEU A 368 -0.75 23.64 29.20
N ILE A 369 -0.09 22.54 29.57
CA ILE A 369 0.25 22.25 30.96
C ILE A 369 1.16 23.36 31.50
N ASN A 370 2.19 23.71 30.73
CA ASN A 370 3.17 24.75 31.09
C ASN A 370 2.52 26.14 31.19
N ASP A 371 1.72 26.53 30.19
CA ASP A 371 1.10 27.85 30.10
C ASP A 371 0.06 28.08 31.21
N ARG A 372 -0.70 27.04 31.56
CA ARG A 372 -1.81 27.15 32.53
C ARG A 372 -1.44 26.71 33.94
N LYS A 373 -0.19 26.26 34.17
CA LYS A 373 0.28 25.67 35.45
C LYS A 373 -0.70 24.62 36.00
N LEU A 374 -1.34 23.85 35.12
CA LEU A 374 -2.33 22.88 35.52
C LEU A 374 -1.63 21.72 36.25
N GLN A 375 -2.14 21.33 37.41
CA GLN A 375 -1.82 20.00 37.93
C GLN A 375 -2.41 18.99 36.97
N PHE A 376 -1.52 18.26 36.30
CA PHE A 376 -1.84 17.41 35.17
C PHE A 376 -2.81 16.30 35.58
N SER A 377 -4.05 16.39 35.11
CA SER A 377 -5.10 15.39 35.32
C SER A 377 -5.61 14.94 33.95
N TYR A 378 -5.35 13.68 33.62
CA TYR A 378 -5.78 13.05 32.37
C TYR A 378 -7.32 12.99 32.24
N ASP A 379 -8.05 13.07 33.34
CA ASP A 379 -9.53 13.11 33.39
C ASP A 379 -10.15 14.50 33.07
N SER A 380 -9.34 15.48 32.68
CA SER A 380 -9.88 16.83 32.46
C SER A 380 -10.76 16.87 31.20
N LYS A 381 -11.98 17.43 31.33
CA LYS A 381 -12.87 17.69 30.18
C LYS A 381 -12.20 18.54 29.09
N GLN A 382 -11.21 19.34 29.47
CA GLN A 382 -10.43 20.17 28.55
C GLN A 382 -9.53 19.34 27.65
N LEU A 383 -8.87 18.30 28.18
CA LEU A 383 -8.05 17.38 27.39
C LEU A 383 -8.90 16.59 26.40
N ALA A 384 -10.05 16.08 26.85
CA ALA A 384 -10.99 15.37 25.97
C ALA A 384 -11.48 16.26 24.81
N THR A 385 -11.74 17.55 25.08
CA THR A 385 -12.10 18.53 24.04
C THR A 385 -10.95 18.75 23.08
N LEU A 386 -9.72 18.91 23.57
CA LEU A 386 -8.55 19.13 22.72
C LEU A 386 -8.21 17.93 21.83
N VAL A 387 -8.30 16.72 22.36
CA VAL A 387 -8.09 15.49 21.58
C VAL A 387 -9.16 15.38 20.50
N LYS A 388 -10.41 15.70 20.82
CA LYS A 388 -11.50 15.76 19.86
C LYS A 388 -11.22 16.82 18.78
N ASP A 389 -10.88 18.04 19.16
CA ASP A 389 -10.56 19.14 18.24
C ASP A 389 -9.35 18.80 17.36
N TYR A 390 -8.33 18.16 17.92
CA TYR A 390 -7.18 17.65 17.18
C TYR A 390 -7.64 16.61 16.16
N ASN A 391 -8.39 15.59 16.57
CA ASN A 391 -8.89 14.55 15.66
C ASN A 391 -9.83 15.08 14.58
N GLU A 392 -10.66 16.08 14.89
CA GLU A 392 -11.52 16.78 13.93
C GLU A 392 -10.69 17.63 12.96
N ALA A 393 -9.75 18.44 13.45
CA ALA A 393 -8.84 19.22 12.62
C ALA A 393 -7.93 18.32 11.76
N GLU A 394 -7.53 17.16 12.27
CA GLU A 394 -6.83 16.11 11.54
C GLU A 394 -7.72 15.48 10.47
N SER A 395 -9.00 15.24 10.77
CA SER A 395 -9.97 14.71 9.80
C SER A 395 -10.22 15.69 8.65
N MET A 396 -10.01 16.99 8.86
CA MET A 396 -10.13 18.01 7.82
C MET A 396 -8.85 18.20 7.00
N ARG A 397 -7.72 17.57 7.37
CA ARG A 397 -6.42 17.72 6.70
C ARG A 397 -6.12 16.56 5.74
N GLU A 398 -6.21 16.88 4.45
CA GLU A 398 -5.54 16.30 3.27
C GLU A 398 -5.61 14.79 2.95
N GLU A 399 -5.43 14.54 1.65
CA GLU A 399 -5.52 13.28 0.92
C GLU A 399 -4.47 12.22 1.33
N ASP A 400 -3.28 12.66 1.76
CA ASP A 400 -2.15 11.81 2.13
C ASP A 400 -2.35 11.10 3.48
N ARG A 401 -3.33 11.53 4.28
CA ARG A 401 -3.59 10.91 5.59
C ARG A 401 -4.62 9.79 5.52
N LEU A 402 -5.45 9.73 4.48
CA LEU A 402 -6.33 8.59 4.21
C LEU A 402 -5.53 7.33 3.84
N SER A 403 -4.46 7.49 3.04
CA SER A 403 -3.55 6.39 2.71
C SER A 403 -2.80 5.90 3.96
N PHE A 404 -2.31 6.83 4.80
CA PHE A 404 -1.70 6.49 6.08
C PHE A 404 -2.64 5.71 6.99
N ARG A 405 -3.89 6.15 7.19
CA ARG A 405 -4.87 5.43 8.01
C ARG A 405 -5.19 4.04 7.46
N ALA A 406 -5.30 3.89 6.14
CA ALA A 406 -5.49 2.58 5.52
C ALA A 406 -4.30 1.65 5.76
N ASP A 407 -3.07 2.17 5.65
CA ASP A 407 -1.85 1.40 5.91
C ASP A 407 -1.72 1.05 7.41
N VAL A 408 -2.13 1.94 8.33
CA VAL A 408 -2.21 1.66 9.77
C VAL A 408 -3.26 0.57 10.05
N LYS A 409 -4.44 0.64 9.42
CA LYS A 409 -5.49 -0.39 9.56
C LYS A 409 -4.99 -1.76 9.08
N GLU A 410 -4.30 -1.81 7.94
CA GLU A 410 -3.65 -3.02 7.45
C GLU A 410 -2.55 -3.52 8.40
N ALA A 411 -1.80 -2.60 9.03
CA ALA A 411 -0.77 -2.95 10.00
C ALA A 411 -1.37 -3.55 11.26
N ILE A 412 -2.50 -3.01 11.75
CA ILE A 412 -3.24 -3.57 12.90
C ILE A 412 -3.64 -5.02 12.61
N GLN A 413 -4.24 -5.31 11.46
CA GLN A 413 -4.65 -6.67 11.09
C GLN A 413 -3.49 -7.67 11.16
N ARG A 414 -2.29 -7.24 10.76
CA ARG A 414 -1.08 -8.07 10.83
C ARG A 414 -0.44 -8.08 12.22
N ALA A 415 -0.55 -6.99 12.97
CA ALA A 415 0.02 -6.82 14.29
C ALA A 415 -0.74 -7.61 15.37
N VAL A 416 -2.05 -7.82 15.23
CA VAL A 416 -2.85 -8.62 16.20
C VAL A 416 -2.27 -10.02 16.36
N TYR A 417 -1.79 -10.63 15.27
CA TYR A 417 -1.12 -11.92 15.30
C TYR A 417 0.15 -11.93 16.18
N SER A 418 0.88 -10.82 16.25
CA SER A 418 2.09 -10.74 17.08
C SER A 418 1.81 -10.78 18.58
N ILE A 419 0.59 -10.43 19.02
CA ILE A 419 0.20 -10.53 20.44
C ILE A 419 0.30 -11.98 20.91
N GLN A 420 -0.29 -12.92 20.17
CA GLN A 420 -0.32 -14.33 20.56
C GLN A 420 1.11 -14.90 20.66
N ILE A 421 1.98 -14.50 19.73
CA ILE A 421 3.39 -14.94 19.72
C ILE A 421 4.15 -14.33 20.89
N PHE A 422 4.01 -13.03 21.13
CA PHE A 422 4.69 -12.37 22.24
C PHE A 422 4.18 -12.85 23.60
N GLU A 423 2.89 -13.11 23.73
CA GLU A 423 2.33 -13.72 24.93
C GLU A 423 2.93 -15.11 25.19
N LYS A 424 2.98 -15.95 24.16
CA LYS A 424 3.57 -17.29 24.26
C LYS A 424 5.05 -17.25 24.64
N HIS A 425 5.83 -16.34 24.04
CA HIS A 425 7.28 -16.32 24.19
C HIS A 425 7.76 -15.56 25.42
N TYR A 426 7.21 -14.36 25.67
CA TYR A 426 7.64 -13.47 26.75
C TYR A 426 6.72 -13.50 27.97
N GLY A 427 5.49 -14.02 27.82
CA GLY A 427 4.46 -13.97 28.83
C GLY A 427 3.71 -12.64 28.86
N ASN A 428 2.48 -12.69 29.38
CA ASN A 428 1.56 -11.57 29.55
C ASN A 428 2.05 -10.45 30.51
N ARG A 429 3.17 -10.69 31.21
CA ARG A 429 3.76 -9.74 32.16
C ARG A 429 4.93 -8.94 31.58
N SER A 430 5.38 -9.28 30.37
CA SER A 430 6.55 -8.67 29.75
C SER A 430 6.25 -7.26 29.23
N ALA A 431 7.29 -6.41 29.22
CA ALA A 431 7.21 -5.07 28.63
C ALA A 431 6.86 -5.15 27.13
N VAL A 432 7.45 -6.10 26.40
CA VAL A 432 7.21 -6.30 24.95
C VAL A 432 5.75 -6.62 24.65
N TYR A 433 5.12 -7.50 25.45
CA TYR A 433 3.69 -7.80 25.31
C TYR A 433 2.83 -6.56 25.61
N CYS A 434 3.09 -5.89 26.74
CA CYS A 434 2.32 -4.71 27.13
C CYS A 434 2.44 -3.58 26.10
N GLU A 435 3.64 -3.35 25.56
CA GLU A 435 3.89 -2.37 24.51
C GLU A 435 3.09 -2.70 23.24
N CYS A 436 3.06 -3.97 22.84
CA CYS A 436 2.32 -4.41 21.66
C CYS A 436 0.80 -4.17 21.81
N VAL A 437 0.22 -4.47 22.97
CA VAL A 437 -1.19 -4.23 23.26
C VAL A 437 -1.51 -2.73 23.21
N LEU A 438 -0.69 -1.89 23.87
CA LEU A 438 -0.89 -0.43 23.82
C LEU A 438 -0.74 0.12 22.41
N LEU A 439 0.24 -0.37 21.64
CA LEU A 439 0.47 0.09 20.29
C LEU A 439 -0.75 -0.16 19.39
N ILE A 440 -1.38 -1.33 19.53
CA ILE A 440 -2.61 -1.67 18.79
C ILE A 440 -3.76 -0.77 19.21
N GLY A 441 -3.93 -0.48 20.51
CA GLY A 441 -4.93 0.48 20.99
C GLY A 441 -4.75 1.89 20.41
N ILE A 442 -3.52 2.41 20.40
CA ILE A 442 -3.18 3.72 19.79
C ILE A 442 -3.40 3.70 18.27
N ALA A 443 -3.09 2.59 17.61
CA ALA A 443 -3.30 2.43 16.18
C ALA A 443 -4.80 2.45 15.83
N LEU A 444 -5.64 1.77 16.63
CA LEU A 444 -7.10 1.73 16.44
C LEU A 444 -7.76 3.09 16.63
N SER A 445 -7.26 3.90 17.57
CA SER A 445 -7.75 5.26 17.73
C SER A 445 -7.43 6.13 16.50
N CYS A 446 -6.29 5.89 15.84
CA CYS A 446 -5.91 6.58 14.61
C CYS A 446 -6.87 6.27 13.45
N THR A 447 -7.37 5.03 13.39
CA THR A 447 -8.30 4.58 12.35
C THR A 447 -9.77 4.86 12.65
N GLN A 448 -10.09 5.41 13.84
CA GLN A 448 -11.45 5.64 14.32
C GLN A 448 -12.32 4.37 14.30
N ASP A 449 -11.72 3.23 14.63
CA ASP A 449 -12.42 1.96 14.58
C ASP A 449 -13.39 1.82 15.76
N ALA A 450 -14.58 1.25 15.54
CA ALA A 450 -15.58 1.04 16.58
C ALA A 450 -15.10 0.05 17.66
N GLU A 451 -14.14 -0.81 17.33
CA GLU A 451 -13.57 -1.76 18.30
C GLU A 451 -12.59 -1.12 19.31
N CYS A 452 -12.27 0.17 19.13
CA CYS A 452 -11.31 0.90 19.97
C CYS A 452 -11.66 0.82 21.47
N GLU A 453 -12.94 0.84 21.84
CA GLU A 453 -13.37 0.72 23.25
C GLU A 453 -13.08 -0.64 23.87
N LYS A 454 -13.18 -1.74 23.09
CA LYS A 454 -12.85 -3.09 23.57
C LYS A 454 -11.35 -3.20 23.85
N TRP A 455 -10.54 -2.60 22.98
CA TRP A 455 -9.09 -2.57 23.14
C TRP A 455 -8.65 -1.68 24.30
N ASP A 456 -9.41 -0.64 24.63
CA ASP A 456 -9.13 0.16 25.82
C ASP A 456 -9.19 -0.67 27.10
N GLN A 457 -10.17 -1.57 27.22
CA GLN A 457 -10.30 -2.46 28.38
C GLN A 457 -9.08 -3.38 28.55
N GLN A 458 -8.45 -3.80 27.46
CA GLN A 458 -7.24 -4.62 27.47
C GLN A 458 -5.95 -3.79 27.65
N GLY A 459 -5.94 -2.56 27.13
CA GLY A 459 -4.78 -1.67 27.18
C GLY A 459 -4.57 -1.05 28.55
N ARG A 460 -5.63 -0.72 29.30
CA ARG A 460 -5.55 -0.16 30.68
C ARG A 460 -4.61 -0.94 31.62
N PRO A 461 -4.79 -2.25 31.86
CA PRO A 461 -3.90 -3.00 32.74
C PRO A 461 -2.46 -3.05 32.21
N CYS A 462 -2.26 -3.12 30.89
CA CYS A 462 -0.94 -3.07 30.27
C CYS A 462 -0.25 -1.71 30.47
N CYS A 463 -1.01 -0.60 30.41
CA CYS A 463 -0.51 0.75 30.64
C CYS A 463 -0.04 0.95 32.08
N GLN A 464 -0.85 0.54 33.07
CA GLN A 464 -0.44 0.57 34.48
C GLN A 464 0.83 -0.24 34.71
N ARG A 465 0.89 -1.44 34.14
CA ARG A 465 2.04 -2.33 34.32
C ARG A 465 3.33 -1.77 33.71
N LEU A 466 3.25 -1.15 32.54
CA LEU A 466 4.41 -0.49 31.94
C LEU A 466 4.92 0.68 32.79
N GLN A 467 4.03 1.43 33.43
CA GLN A 467 4.44 2.49 34.38
C GLN A 467 5.10 1.93 35.64
N GLU A 468 4.66 0.77 36.13
CA GLU A 468 5.32 0.09 37.25
C GLU A 468 6.74 -0.35 36.84
N LEU A 469 6.88 -0.97 35.67
CA LEU A 469 8.18 -1.39 35.14
C LEU A 469 9.13 -0.20 34.86
N ASP A 470 8.59 0.97 34.50
CA ASP A 470 9.35 2.20 34.29
C ASP A 470 9.90 2.75 35.61
N LYS A 471 9.10 2.71 36.68
CA LYS A 471 9.55 3.09 38.05
C LYS A 471 10.67 2.20 38.56
N ASP A 472 10.69 0.94 38.14
CA ASP A 472 11.74 -0.02 38.49
C ASP A 472 13.01 0.12 37.61
N GLY A 473 13.04 1.08 36.67
CA GLY A 473 14.15 1.30 35.74
C GLY A 473 14.30 0.20 34.68
N LEU A 474 13.26 -0.61 34.49
CA LEU A 474 13.23 -1.76 33.57
C LEU A 474 12.50 -1.46 32.26
N ALA A 475 11.90 -0.27 32.12
CA ALA A 475 11.20 0.12 30.89
C ALA A 475 12.16 0.59 29.79
N VAL A 476 11.72 0.39 28.56
CA VAL A 476 12.43 0.74 27.33
C VAL A 476 12.28 2.25 27.07
N GLU A 477 13.29 2.86 26.44
CA GLU A 477 13.15 4.20 25.85
C GLU A 477 11.85 4.25 25.02
N HIS A 478 11.00 5.26 25.26
CA HIS A 478 9.68 5.51 24.65
C HIS A 478 8.44 4.83 25.28
N ALA A 479 8.58 3.93 26.27
CA ALA A 479 7.41 3.33 26.94
C ALA A 479 6.54 4.39 27.66
N THR A 480 7.18 5.37 28.30
CA THR A 480 6.53 6.48 29.01
C THR A 480 5.72 7.37 28.04
N LEU A 481 6.27 7.67 26.86
CA LEU A 481 5.61 8.48 25.83
C LEU A 481 4.40 7.76 25.23
N MET A 482 4.52 6.45 24.95
CA MET A 482 3.37 5.66 24.50
C MET A 482 2.26 5.61 25.55
N CYS A 483 2.61 5.40 26.83
CA CYS A 483 1.63 5.44 27.91
C CYS A 483 0.96 6.81 28.02
N HIS A 484 1.72 7.90 27.83
CA HIS A 484 1.17 9.25 27.84
C HIS A 484 0.18 9.46 26.68
N ILE A 485 0.56 9.12 25.45
CA ILE A 485 -0.31 9.21 24.26
C ILE A 485 -1.57 8.36 24.46
N TYR A 486 -1.43 7.13 24.94
CA TYR A 486 -2.56 6.26 25.22
C TYR A 486 -3.54 6.91 26.21
N ARG A 487 -3.06 7.39 27.35
CA ARG A 487 -3.90 8.03 28.38
C ARG A 487 -4.59 9.29 27.88
N VAL A 488 -3.90 10.07 27.04
CA VAL A 488 -4.48 11.24 26.37
C VAL A 488 -5.64 10.83 25.48
N LEU A 489 -5.44 9.80 24.63
CA LEU A 489 -6.43 9.36 23.67
C LEU A 489 -7.68 8.74 24.32
N PHE A 490 -7.50 8.03 25.42
CA PHE A 490 -8.58 7.33 26.15
C PHE A 490 -9.08 8.06 27.40
N ALA A 491 -8.57 9.27 27.67
CA ALA A 491 -8.91 10.11 28.84
C ALA A 491 -8.85 9.32 30.17
N TRP A 492 -7.64 8.82 30.50
CA TRP A 492 -7.40 7.89 31.63
C TRP A 492 -6.41 8.36 32.68
#